data_AF-A0A7V9JUP7-F1
#
_entry.id   AF-A0A7V9JUP7-F1
#
_cell.length_a   1.000
_cell.length_b   1.000
_cell.length_c   1.000
_cell.angle_alpha   90.00
_cell.angle_beta   90.00
_cell.angle_gamma   90.00
#
_symmetry.space_group_name_H-M   'P 1'
#
loop_
_entity.id
_entity.type
_entity.pdbx_description
1 polymer ?
#
loop_
_entity_poly.entity_id
_entity_poly.type
_entity_poly.pdbx_seq_one_letter_code
_entity_poly.pdbx_strand_id
1 'polypeptide(L)'
;MDAELLERTWTTAIARGEPAPALVQLVLRADAEALVDAFAEADDLDSGLWLLPRLHVPRRDYRTPGLAALDDLAKRVPADADGGVIADFLCNDCGFVGDHQDYDNPLNSLMPWVLERRIGLPISLTVLWVLVGRRLGIELDAIALPKHVLGRWRGGYIDMFEGGRMVTREELDSRVGRFDGSGAAPYLAPASDRALLRRMARNLASSYQRRDEKVRATIAHGLATS
;
A
#
# COMPACT_ATOMS: atom_id res chain seq x y z
N MET A 1 29.59 -9.63 -11.02
CA MET A 1 29.10 -10.63 -10.03
C MET A 1 28.51 -11.76 -10.83
N ASP A 2 28.90 -13.00 -10.54
CA ASP A 2 28.34 -14.18 -11.20
C ASP A 2 26.85 -14.32 -10.80
N ALA A 3 25.95 -14.20 -11.79
CA ALA A 3 24.51 -14.23 -11.58
C ALA A 3 24.04 -15.61 -11.09
N GLU A 4 24.69 -16.68 -11.52
CA GLU A 4 24.38 -18.04 -11.10
C GLU A 4 24.78 -18.26 -9.63
N LEU A 5 25.94 -17.76 -9.24
CA LEU A 5 26.39 -17.80 -7.84
C LEU A 5 25.45 -16.99 -6.93
N LEU A 6 25.00 -15.80 -7.37
CA LEU A 6 24.05 -15.00 -6.60
C LEU A 6 22.73 -15.75 -6.42
N GLU A 7 22.21 -16.36 -7.49
CA GLU A 7 20.96 -17.14 -7.46
C GLU A 7 21.03 -18.32 -6.50
N ARG A 8 22.11 -19.11 -6.59
CA ARG A 8 22.33 -20.27 -5.70
C ARG A 8 22.46 -19.84 -4.23
N THR A 9 23.19 -18.75 -3.99
CA THR A 9 23.36 -18.19 -2.64
C THR A 9 22.04 -17.70 -2.08
N TRP A 10 21.26 -16.97 -2.89
CA TRP A 10 19.94 -16.47 -2.51
C TRP A 10 18.97 -17.60 -2.17
N THR A 11 18.86 -18.60 -3.05
CA THR A 11 17.98 -19.77 -2.86
C THR A 11 18.31 -20.51 -1.56
N THR A 12 19.60 -20.73 -1.30
CA THR A 12 20.06 -21.40 -0.06
C THR A 12 19.73 -20.58 1.18
N ALA A 13 19.91 -19.25 1.13
CA ALA A 13 19.66 -18.38 2.26
C ALA A 13 18.15 -18.29 2.60
N ILE A 14 17.29 -18.21 1.59
CA ILE A 14 15.82 -18.20 1.78
C ILE A 14 15.33 -19.54 2.31
N ALA A 15 15.86 -20.67 1.84
CA ALA A 15 15.50 -21.99 2.37
C ALA A 15 15.82 -22.15 3.87
N ARG A 16 16.77 -21.38 4.39
CA ARG A 16 17.14 -21.34 5.81
C ARG A 16 16.38 -20.28 6.61
N GLY A 17 15.60 -19.41 5.97
CA GLY A 17 14.83 -18.35 6.61
C GLY A 17 15.66 -17.13 7.08
N GLU A 18 16.95 -17.09 6.77
CA GLU A 18 17.88 -16.11 7.36
C GLU A 18 18.82 -15.47 6.30
N PRO A 19 18.29 -14.70 5.32
CA PRO A 19 19.14 -14.00 4.38
C PRO A 19 19.88 -12.85 5.09
N ALA A 20 21.22 -12.89 5.06
CA ALA A 20 22.05 -11.83 5.61
C ALA A 20 21.71 -10.47 4.96
N PRO A 21 21.68 -9.35 5.70
CA PRO A 21 21.34 -8.04 5.15
C PRO A 21 22.18 -7.62 3.93
N ALA A 22 23.46 -7.98 3.89
CA ALA A 22 24.34 -7.72 2.75
C ALA A 22 23.91 -8.48 1.49
N LEU A 23 23.47 -9.73 1.62
CA LEU A 23 22.94 -10.53 0.51
C LEU A 23 21.63 -9.94 -0.01
N VAL A 24 20.74 -9.50 0.87
CA VAL A 24 19.50 -8.81 0.47
C VAL A 24 19.82 -7.56 -0.34
N GLN A 25 20.79 -6.75 0.09
CA GLN A 25 21.21 -5.56 -0.67
C GLN A 25 21.80 -5.91 -2.04
N LEU A 26 22.60 -6.97 -2.14
CA LEU A 26 23.17 -7.42 -3.42
C LEU A 26 22.08 -7.85 -4.39
N VAL A 27 21.10 -8.63 -3.92
CA VAL A 27 19.96 -9.05 -4.74
C VAL A 27 19.09 -7.87 -5.13
N LEU A 28 18.78 -6.95 -4.21
CA LEU A 28 18.03 -5.73 -4.52
C LEU A 28 18.70 -4.91 -5.63
N ARG A 29 20.02 -4.76 -5.58
CA ARG A 29 20.77 -4.02 -6.62
C ARG A 29 20.75 -4.75 -7.95
N ALA A 30 20.89 -6.08 -7.94
CA ALA A 30 20.86 -6.89 -9.15
C ALA A 30 19.48 -6.85 -9.83
N ASP A 31 18.40 -6.81 -9.03
CA ASP A 31 17.03 -6.87 -9.52
C ASP A 31 16.40 -5.46 -9.72
N ALA A 32 17.12 -4.39 -9.41
CA ALA A 32 16.56 -3.04 -9.30
C ALA A 32 15.89 -2.56 -10.59
N GLU A 33 16.59 -2.68 -11.72
CA GLU A 33 16.12 -2.22 -13.03
C GLU A 33 14.87 -3.01 -13.44
N ALA A 34 14.92 -4.34 -13.39
CA ALA A 34 13.77 -5.20 -13.67
C ALA A 34 12.57 -4.95 -12.75
N LEU A 35 12.80 -4.60 -11.48
CA LEU A 35 11.73 -4.25 -10.54
C LEU A 35 11.09 -2.91 -10.91
N VAL A 36 11.89 -1.93 -11.32
CA VAL A 36 11.41 -0.61 -11.77
C VAL A 36 10.60 -0.75 -13.06
N ASP A 37 11.12 -1.50 -14.04
CA ASP A 37 10.43 -1.75 -15.29
C ASP A 37 9.11 -2.50 -15.06
N ALA A 38 9.12 -3.58 -14.28
CA ALA A 38 7.90 -4.32 -13.96
C ALA A 38 6.86 -3.45 -13.23
N PHE A 39 7.31 -2.51 -12.40
CA PHE A 39 6.41 -1.56 -11.75
C PHE A 39 5.91 -0.48 -12.71
N ALA A 40 6.73 -0.04 -13.67
CA ALA A 40 6.33 0.91 -14.71
C ALA A 40 5.19 0.36 -15.59
N GLU A 41 5.30 -0.91 -15.96
CA GLU A 41 4.34 -1.64 -16.80
C GLU A 41 3.10 -2.14 -16.03
N ALA A 42 3.00 -1.90 -14.72
CA ALA A 42 1.82 -2.29 -13.95
C ALA A 42 0.66 -1.31 -14.19
N ASP A 43 -0.40 -1.81 -14.84
CA ASP A 43 -1.58 -1.03 -15.24
C ASP A 43 -2.53 -0.71 -14.08
N ASP A 44 -2.52 -1.51 -13.01
CA ASP A 44 -3.50 -1.44 -11.93
C ASP A 44 -2.92 -1.80 -10.55
N LEU A 45 -3.74 -1.63 -9.50
CA LEU A 45 -3.36 -1.98 -8.13
C LEU A 45 -3.11 -3.49 -7.96
N ASP A 46 -3.90 -4.37 -8.58
CA ASP A 46 -3.78 -5.83 -8.40
C ASP A 46 -2.51 -6.43 -9.05
N SER A 47 -1.88 -5.70 -9.97
CA SER A 47 -0.59 -6.03 -10.58
C SER A 47 0.58 -5.31 -9.89
N GLY A 48 0.47 -4.01 -9.61
CA GLY A 48 1.57 -3.19 -9.11
C GLY A 48 1.81 -3.29 -7.60
N LEU A 49 0.77 -3.50 -6.80
CA LEU A 49 0.85 -3.46 -5.34
C LEU A 49 1.82 -4.52 -4.78
N TRP A 50 1.83 -5.70 -5.40
CA TRP A 50 2.62 -6.86 -4.96
C TRP A 50 4.09 -6.79 -5.35
N LEU A 51 4.49 -5.77 -6.13
CA LEU A 51 5.89 -5.50 -6.44
C LEU A 51 6.58 -4.71 -5.32
N LEU A 52 5.87 -3.82 -4.63
CA LEU A 52 6.44 -2.98 -3.56
C LEU A 52 7.09 -3.81 -2.42
N PRO A 53 6.48 -4.91 -1.93
CA PRO A 53 7.07 -5.79 -0.91
C PRO A 53 8.44 -6.37 -1.27
N ARG A 54 8.77 -6.47 -2.57
CA ARG A 54 10.08 -6.96 -3.03
C ARG A 54 11.25 -6.06 -2.63
N LEU A 55 10.98 -4.81 -2.25
CA LEU A 55 11.96 -3.94 -1.60
C LEU A 55 12.42 -4.50 -0.24
N HIS A 56 11.55 -5.22 0.47
CA HIS A 56 11.86 -5.76 1.79
C HIS A 56 12.46 -7.18 1.68
N VAL A 57 11.76 -8.11 1.00
CA VAL A 57 12.30 -9.43 0.62
C VAL A 57 12.21 -9.62 -0.89
N PRO A 58 13.33 -9.50 -1.62
CA PRO A 58 13.35 -9.69 -3.08
C PRO A 58 12.87 -11.07 -3.51
N ARG A 59 12.48 -11.19 -4.79
CA ARG A 59 12.18 -12.46 -5.47
C ARG A 59 11.12 -13.37 -4.81
N ARG A 60 10.45 -12.91 -3.75
CA ARG A 60 9.34 -13.60 -3.13
C ARG A 60 8.05 -13.31 -3.89
N ASP A 61 7.24 -14.35 -4.09
CA ASP A 61 5.86 -14.18 -4.54
C ASP A 61 5.00 -13.67 -3.39
N TYR A 62 4.52 -12.45 -3.55
CA TYR A 62 3.56 -11.82 -2.64
C TYR A 62 2.15 -11.77 -3.22
N ARG A 63 2.01 -11.95 -4.53
CA ARG A 63 0.75 -11.77 -5.24
C ARG A 63 -0.18 -12.92 -4.93
N THR A 64 0.27 -14.17 -5.11
CA THR A 64 -0.58 -15.34 -4.88
C THR A 64 -1.18 -15.40 -3.47
N PRO A 65 -0.38 -15.32 -2.37
CA PRO A 65 -0.95 -15.31 -1.03
C PRO A 65 -1.75 -14.03 -0.73
N GLY A 66 -1.35 -12.91 -1.31
CA GLY A 66 -2.02 -11.63 -1.12
C GLY A 66 -3.42 -11.59 -1.72
N LEU A 67 -3.59 -12.08 -2.95
CA LEU A 67 -4.89 -12.20 -3.61
C LEU A 67 -5.81 -13.14 -2.84
N ALA A 68 -5.31 -14.29 -2.40
CA ALA A 68 -6.09 -15.23 -1.59
C ALA A 68 -6.57 -14.59 -0.28
N ALA A 69 -5.71 -13.83 0.41
CA ALA A 69 -6.09 -13.12 1.63
C ALA A 69 -7.18 -12.06 1.39
N LEU A 70 -7.11 -11.32 0.28
CA LEU A 70 -8.15 -10.35 -0.10
C LEU A 70 -9.47 -11.04 -0.47
N ASP A 71 -9.41 -12.16 -1.18
CA ASP A 71 -10.60 -12.96 -1.52
C ASP A 71 -11.27 -13.51 -0.26
N ASP A 72 -10.48 -13.97 0.72
CA ASP A 72 -10.98 -14.47 1.99
C ASP A 72 -11.58 -13.36 2.87
N LEU A 73 -11.04 -12.14 2.83
CA LEU A 73 -11.68 -10.96 3.43
C LEU A 73 -13.02 -10.67 2.75
N ALA A 74 -13.05 -10.63 1.42
CA ALA A 74 -14.27 -10.33 0.67
C ALA A 74 -15.40 -11.34 0.96
N LYS A 75 -15.10 -12.64 1.00
CA LYS A 75 -16.10 -13.70 1.34
C LYS A 75 -16.75 -13.54 2.72
N ARG A 76 -16.07 -12.85 3.64
CA ARG A 76 -16.52 -12.65 5.02
C ARG A 76 -17.29 -11.34 5.21
N VAL A 77 -17.30 -10.46 4.21
CA VAL A 77 -18.10 -9.24 4.24
C VAL A 77 -19.60 -9.63 4.23
N PRO A 78 -20.45 -8.99 5.04
CA PRO A 78 -21.89 -9.20 5.02
C PRO A 78 -22.50 -9.03 3.61
N ALA A 79 -23.57 -9.77 3.32
CA ALA A 79 -24.34 -9.57 2.09
C ALA A 79 -24.92 -8.14 2.03
N ASP A 80 -25.11 -7.62 0.81
CA ASP A 80 -25.65 -6.27 0.55
C ASP A 80 -24.86 -5.12 1.20
N ALA A 81 -23.57 -5.35 1.49
CA ALA A 81 -22.69 -4.33 2.05
C ALA A 81 -22.50 -3.14 1.10
N ASP A 82 -22.46 -1.93 1.66
CA ASP A 82 -21.96 -0.75 0.99
C ASP A 82 -20.54 -0.41 1.46
N GLY A 83 -20.00 0.72 1.01
CA GLY A 83 -18.67 1.17 1.43
C GLY A 83 -18.52 1.37 2.93
N GLY A 84 -19.57 1.83 3.63
CA GLY A 84 -19.55 2.01 5.08
C GLY A 84 -19.52 0.67 5.82
N VAL A 85 -20.33 -0.30 5.38
CA VAL A 85 -20.35 -1.65 5.95
C VAL A 85 -19.00 -2.37 5.75
N ILE A 86 -18.38 -2.25 4.58
CA ILE A 86 -17.04 -2.82 4.33
C ILE A 86 -16.00 -2.18 5.24
N ALA A 87 -16.06 -0.87 5.43
CA ALA A 87 -15.12 -0.17 6.30
C ALA A 87 -15.27 -0.59 7.77
N ASP A 88 -16.51 -0.66 8.26
CA ASP A 88 -16.82 -1.14 9.61
C ASP A 88 -16.32 -2.57 9.83
N PHE A 89 -16.61 -3.48 8.89
CA PHE A 89 -16.08 -4.85 8.92
C PHE A 89 -14.54 -4.90 8.96
N LEU A 90 -13.86 -4.11 8.12
CA LEU A 90 -12.40 -4.11 8.10
C LEU A 90 -11.84 -3.52 9.41
N CYS A 91 -12.35 -2.38 9.86
CA CYS A 91 -11.78 -1.69 11.02
C CYS A 91 -12.19 -2.33 12.35
N ASN A 92 -13.46 -2.62 12.55
CA ASN A 92 -14.00 -3.05 13.85
C ASN A 92 -14.00 -4.58 13.99
N ASP A 93 -14.42 -5.33 12.96
CA ASP A 93 -14.46 -6.80 13.06
C ASP A 93 -13.09 -7.43 12.78
N CYS A 94 -12.36 -6.92 11.77
CA CYS A 94 -11.05 -7.43 11.41
C CYS A 94 -9.88 -6.73 12.13
N GLY A 95 -10.11 -5.56 12.73
CA GLY A 95 -9.12 -4.84 13.53
C GLY A 95 -8.08 -4.05 12.72
N PHE A 96 -8.38 -3.68 11.47
CA PHE A 96 -7.48 -2.83 10.67
C PHE A 96 -7.45 -1.40 11.21
N VAL A 97 -6.25 -0.90 11.56
CA VAL A 97 -6.07 0.40 12.21
C VAL A 97 -4.87 1.18 11.68
N GLY A 98 -4.94 2.50 11.79
CA GLY A 98 -3.81 3.40 11.52
C GLY A 98 -2.68 3.27 12.55
N ASP A 99 -1.43 3.33 12.08
CA ASP A 99 -0.27 3.41 12.97
C ASP A 99 0.04 4.86 13.37
N HIS A 100 -0.36 5.26 14.58
CA HIS A 100 -0.04 6.57 15.13
C HIS A 100 1.29 6.60 15.89
N GLN A 101 1.87 5.43 16.20
CA GLN A 101 3.06 5.32 17.05
C GLN A 101 4.35 5.23 16.23
N ASP A 102 4.36 4.39 15.19
CA ASP A 102 5.46 4.22 14.24
C ASP A 102 4.96 4.51 12.82
N TYR A 103 4.36 5.69 12.63
CA TYR A 103 3.76 6.12 11.36
C TYR A 103 4.73 5.94 10.17
N ASP A 104 6.01 6.22 10.39
CA ASP A 104 7.05 6.14 9.36
C ASP A 104 7.60 4.74 9.11
N ASN A 105 7.02 3.68 9.69
CA ASN A 105 7.42 2.31 9.42
C ASN A 105 7.15 1.92 7.96
N PRO A 106 8.15 1.42 7.20
CA PRO A 106 7.94 1.07 5.80
C PRO A 106 6.92 -0.06 5.63
N LEU A 107 6.81 -0.95 6.63
CA LEU A 107 5.86 -2.06 6.62
C LEU A 107 4.40 -1.58 6.60
N ASN A 108 4.12 -0.37 7.08
CA ASN A 108 2.79 0.23 7.04
C ASN A 108 2.36 0.61 5.61
N SER A 109 3.28 0.62 4.63
CA SER A 109 2.96 0.80 3.20
C SER A 109 2.89 -0.51 2.43
N LEU A 110 3.33 -1.63 3.01
CA LEU A 110 3.49 -2.90 2.28
C LEU A 110 2.32 -3.84 2.58
N MET A 111 1.47 -4.10 1.58
CA MET A 111 0.20 -4.82 1.77
C MET A 111 0.31 -6.17 2.51
N PRO A 112 1.32 -7.03 2.27
CA PRO A 112 1.46 -8.29 3.02
C PRO A 112 1.54 -8.07 4.54
N TRP A 113 2.30 -7.06 4.98
CA TRP A 113 2.42 -6.74 6.40
C TRP A 113 1.21 -5.99 6.92
N VAL A 114 0.54 -5.18 6.09
CA VAL A 114 -0.74 -4.57 6.47
C VAL A 114 -1.78 -5.66 6.73
N LEU A 115 -1.89 -6.67 5.87
CA LEU A 115 -2.80 -7.81 6.03
C LEU A 115 -2.46 -8.65 7.27
N GLU A 116 -1.17 -8.89 7.52
CA GLU A 116 -0.70 -9.68 8.66
C GLU A 116 -0.85 -8.95 10.00
N ARG A 117 -0.37 -7.71 10.09
CA ARG A 117 -0.32 -6.91 11.33
C ARG A 117 -1.62 -6.17 11.59
N ARG A 118 -2.47 -6.01 10.57
CA ARG A 118 -3.68 -5.17 10.56
C ARG A 118 -3.39 -3.71 10.87
N ILE A 119 -2.18 -3.26 10.54
CA ILE A 119 -1.69 -1.90 10.82
C ILE A 119 -1.18 -1.31 9.51
N GLY A 120 -1.59 -0.08 9.19
CA GLY A 120 -1.20 0.56 7.93
C GLY A 120 -1.20 2.08 7.96
N LEU A 121 -0.83 2.65 6.81
CA LEU A 121 -0.95 4.07 6.51
C LEU A 121 -2.34 4.42 5.96
N PRO A 122 -2.71 5.71 5.89
CA PRO A 122 -3.98 6.13 5.28
C PRO A 122 -4.16 5.58 3.85
N ILE A 123 -3.10 5.60 3.06
CA ILE A 123 -3.15 5.09 1.68
C ILE A 123 -3.30 3.58 1.62
N SER A 124 -2.59 2.81 2.43
CA SER A 124 -2.63 1.34 2.36
C SER A 124 -3.96 0.79 2.88
N LEU A 125 -4.50 1.37 3.95
CA LEU A 125 -5.80 0.97 4.50
C LEU A 125 -6.94 1.34 3.55
N THR A 126 -6.87 2.51 2.90
CA THR A 126 -7.83 2.87 1.86
C THR A 126 -7.73 1.96 0.63
N VAL A 127 -6.51 1.63 0.18
CA VAL A 127 -6.32 0.68 -0.93
C VAL A 127 -6.85 -0.71 -0.58
N LEU A 128 -6.67 -1.19 0.65
CA LEU A 128 -7.28 -2.44 1.12
C LEU A 128 -8.80 -2.40 0.97
N TRP A 129 -9.44 -1.33 1.44
CA TRP A 129 -10.88 -1.13 1.32
C TRP A 129 -11.36 -1.13 -0.14
N VAL A 130 -10.65 -0.41 -1.03
CA VAL A 130 -10.94 -0.40 -2.48
C VAL A 130 -10.82 -1.81 -3.09
N LEU A 131 -9.74 -2.55 -2.77
CA LEU A 131 -9.50 -3.88 -3.32
C LEU A 131 -10.51 -4.93 -2.84
N VAL A 132 -11.01 -4.80 -1.62
CA VAL A 132 -12.12 -5.63 -1.11
C VAL A 132 -13.42 -5.25 -1.83
N GLY A 133 -13.71 -3.96 -2.01
CA GLY A 133 -14.88 -3.50 -2.77
C GLY A 133 -14.91 -4.02 -4.20
N ARG A 134 -13.78 -3.97 -4.91
CA ARG A 134 -13.64 -4.52 -6.28
C ARG A 134 -14.03 -6.00 -6.36
N ARG A 135 -13.59 -6.80 -5.38
CA ARG A 135 -13.93 -8.24 -5.31
C ARG A 135 -15.41 -8.50 -5.10
N LEU A 136 -16.10 -7.55 -4.50
CA LEU A 136 -17.54 -7.59 -4.26
C LEU A 136 -18.35 -6.90 -5.37
N GLY A 137 -17.70 -6.34 -6.39
CA GLY A 137 -18.37 -5.57 -7.45
C GLY A 137 -18.91 -4.22 -6.99
N ILE A 138 -18.37 -3.66 -5.90
CA ILE A 138 -18.81 -2.39 -5.30
C ILE A 138 -17.84 -1.27 -5.69
N GLU A 139 -18.39 -0.19 -6.22
CA GLU A 139 -17.63 1.00 -6.63
C GLU A 139 -17.15 1.81 -5.43
N LEU A 140 -15.88 1.59 -5.07
CA LEU A 140 -15.17 2.26 -3.99
C LEU A 140 -13.93 2.96 -4.56
N ASP A 141 -13.80 4.25 -4.30
CA ASP A 141 -12.68 5.06 -4.79
C ASP A 141 -11.79 5.55 -3.66
N ALA A 142 -10.50 5.70 -3.92
CA ALA A 142 -9.62 6.48 -3.06
C ALA A 142 -9.54 7.91 -3.58
N ILE A 143 -9.57 8.89 -2.68
CA ILE A 143 -9.28 10.30 -2.98
C ILE A 143 -7.96 10.73 -2.35
N ALA A 144 -7.12 11.40 -3.13
CA ALA A 144 -5.78 11.78 -2.73
C ALA A 144 -5.75 13.22 -2.21
N LEU A 145 -5.87 13.41 -0.90
CA LEU A 145 -5.65 14.71 -0.25
C LEU A 145 -4.16 14.99 -0.05
N PRO A 146 -3.76 16.24 0.20
CA PRO A 146 -2.43 16.54 0.73
C PRO A 146 -2.20 15.79 2.04
N LYS A 147 -1.07 15.10 2.15
CA LYS A 147 -0.63 14.29 3.32
C LYS A 147 -1.56 13.14 3.75
N HIS A 148 -2.79 13.03 3.25
CA HIS A 148 -3.75 11.97 3.62
C HIS A 148 -4.42 11.32 2.41
N VAL A 149 -5.05 10.15 2.59
CA VAL A 149 -5.88 9.47 1.58
C VAL A 149 -7.14 8.99 2.28
N LEU A 150 -8.29 9.13 1.62
CA LEU A 150 -9.60 8.73 2.14
C LEU A 150 -10.35 7.88 1.12
N GLY A 151 -11.29 7.07 1.60
CA GLY A 151 -12.25 6.38 0.76
C GLY A 151 -13.43 7.29 0.38
N ARG A 152 -14.00 7.06 -0.79
CA ARG A 152 -15.20 7.71 -1.32
C ARG A 152 -16.09 6.66 -1.96
N TRP A 153 -17.39 6.70 -1.67
CA TRP A 153 -18.42 5.92 -2.36
C TRP A 153 -19.70 6.75 -2.42
N ARG A 154 -20.78 6.16 -2.93
CA ARG A 154 -22.08 6.84 -3.07
C ARG A 154 -22.65 7.36 -1.74
N GLY A 155 -22.31 6.73 -0.61
CA GLY A 155 -22.77 7.12 0.72
C GLY A 155 -21.93 8.20 1.41
N GLY A 156 -20.77 8.59 0.85
CA GLY A 156 -19.95 9.67 1.41
C GLY A 156 -18.45 9.38 1.37
N TYR A 157 -17.75 9.85 2.40
CA TYR A 157 -16.31 9.73 2.56
C TYR A 157 -15.97 9.02 3.87
N ILE A 158 -14.89 8.24 3.87
CA ILE A 158 -14.47 7.45 5.02
C ILE A 158 -12.97 7.53 5.23
N ASP A 159 -12.58 7.61 6.50
CA ASP A 159 -11.19 7.61 6.92
C ASP A 159 -10.83 6.24 7.48
N MET A 160 -10.26 5.38 6.62
CA MET A 160 -9.82 4.04 7.01
C MET A 160 -8.67 4.08 8.03
N PHE A 161 -7.91 5.19 8.09
CA PHE A 161 -6.86 5.36 9.09
C PHE A 161 -7.44 5.60 10.49
N GLU A 162 -8.53 6.36 10.55
CA GLU A 162 -9.26 6.71 11.78
C GLU A 162 -10.39 5.70 12.06
N GLY A 163 -10.15 4.41 11.82
CA GLY A 163 -11.08 3.34 12.19
C GLY A 163 -12.37 3.29 11.38
N GLY A 164 -12.35 3.70 10.11
CA GLY A 164 -13.54 3.66 9.25
C GLY A 164 -14.54 4.79 9.58
N ARG A 165 -14.05 5.92 10.11
CA ARG A 165 -14.91 7.05 10.47
C ARG A 165 -15.45 7.76 9.23
N MET A 166 -16.77 8.01 9.21
CA MET A 166 -17.40 8.90 8.22
C MET A 166 -16.81 10.31 8.30
N VAL A 167 -16.54 10.92 7.15
CA VAL A 167 -16.00 12.29 7.05
C VAL A 167 -16.98 13.18 6.27
N THR A 168 -17.31 14.34 6.83
CA THR A 168 -18.19 15.30 6.14
C THR A 168 -17.40 16.15 5.14
N ARG A 169 -18.12 16.82 4.22
CA ARG A 169 -17.49 17.72 3.26
C ARG A 169 -16.77 18.89 3.94
N GLU A 170 -17.35 19.43 5.01
CA GLU A 170 -16.80 20.54 5.78
C GLU A 170 -15.49 20.14 6.48
N GLU A 171 -15.40 18.89 6.96
CA GLU A 171 -14.16 18.36 7.52
C GLU A 171 -13.07 18.22 6.45
N LEU A 172 -13.42 17.78 5.24
CA LEU A 172 -12.48 17.72 4.12
C LEU A 172 -11.96 19.11 3.74
N ASP A 173 -12.87 20.07 3.57
CA ASP A 173 -12.53 21.45 3.24
C ASP A 173 -11.64 22.06 4.33
N SER A 174 -11.94 21.79 5.61
CA SER A 174 -11.11 22.22 6.74
C SER A 174 -9.71 21.58 6.75
N ARG A 175 -9.59 20.29 6.41
CA ARG A 175 -8.29 19.59 6.34
C ARG A 175 -7.42 20.17 5.24
N VAL A 176 -7.97 20.38 4.05
CA VAL A 176 -7.25 20.96 2.91
C VAL A 176 -6.92 22.43 3.15
N GLY A 177 -7.85 23.21 3.69
CA GLY A 177 -7.64 24.63 3.98
C GLY A 177 -6.49 24.89 4.97
N ARG A 178 -6.24 23.98 5.92
CA ARG A 178 -5.06 24.06 6.81
C ARG A 178 -3.74 23.79 6.10
N PHE A 179 -3.76 23.12 4.95
CA PHE A 179 -2.56 22.76 4.21
C PHE A 179 -2.15 23.86 3.22
N ASP A 180 -3.10 24.36 2.41
CA ASP A 180 -2.81 25.32 1.32
C ASP A 180 -3.82 26.48 1.21
N GLY A 181 -4.78 26.59 2.13
CA GLY A 181 -5.81 27.63 2.12
C GLY A 181 -6.95 27.40 1.13
N SER A 182 -6.94 26.29 0.37
CA SER A 182 -7.99 25.93 -0.59
C SER A 182 -9.06 25.01 0.03
N GLY A 183 -10.20 24.88 -0.64
CA GLY A 183 -11.20 23.86 -0.30
C GLY A 183 -10.84 22.50 -0.90
N ALA A 184 -11.52 21.43 -0.47
CA ALA A 184 -11.24 20.07 -0.91
C ALA A 184 -11.66 19.75 -2.35
N ALA A 185 -12.46 20.61 -2.99
CA ALA A 185 -13.01 20.38 -4.33
C ALA A 185 -12.00 19.88 -5.39
N PRO A 186 -10.75 20.41 -5.49
CA PRO A 186 -9.76 19.92 -6.45
C PRO A 186 -9.29 18.48 -6.19
N TYR A 187 -9.50 17.97 -4.98
CA TYR A 187 -8.98 16.69 -4.51
C TYR A 187 -10.06 15.59 -4.43
N LEU A 188 -11.33 15.90 -4.77
CA LEU A 188 -12.45 14.93 -4.66
C LEU A 188 -12.55 13.96 -5.84
N ALA A 189 -11.79 14.19 -6.90
CA ALA A 189 -11.71 13.25 -8.01
C ALA A 189 -11.03 11.94 -7.56
N PRO A 190 -11.53 10.77 -8.00
CA PRO A 190 -10.87 9.49 -7.74
C PRO A 190 -9.41 9.52 -8.18
N ALA A 191 -8.52 9.07 -7.30
CA ALA A 191 -7.13 8.86 -7.63
C ALA A 191 -7.02 7.59 -8.48
N SER A 192 -6.28 7.67 -9.59
CA SER A 192 -5.98 6.50 -10.41
C SER A 192 -5.09 5.51 -9.66
N ASP A 193 -5.19 4.23 -10.02
CA ASP A 193 -4.34 3.16 -9.49
C ASP A 193 -2.85 3.52 -9.60
N ARG A 194 -2.44 4.05 -10.77
CA ARG A 194 -1.06 4.53 -10.99
C ARG A 194 -0.67 5.64 -10.00
N ALA A 195 -1.56 6.59 -9.73
CA ALA A 195 -1.29 7.68 -8.79
C ALA A 195 -1.15 7.17 -7.35
N LEU A 196 -1.97 6.19 -6.95
CA LEU A 196 -1.89 5.54 -5.65
C LEU A 196 -0.59 4.74 -5.51
N LEU A 197 -0.25 3.90 -6.49
CA LEU A 197 1.00 3.13 -6.53
C LEU A 197 2.24 4.02 -6.40
N ARG A 198 2.33 5.08 -7.22
CA ARG A 198 3.43 6.06 -7.13
C ARG A 198 3.49 6.76 -5.76
N ARG A 199 2.34 7.05 -5.15
CA ARG A 199 2.29 7.64 -3.81
C ARG A 199 2.75 6.66 -2.73
N MET A 200 2.39 5.38 -2.82
CA MET A 200 2.89 4.33 -1.93
C MET A 200 4.42 4.18 -2.07
N ALA A 201 4.94 4.18 -3.30
CA ALA A 201 6.38 4.17 -3.56
C ALA A 201 7.10 5.40 -2.96
N ARG A 202 6.50 6.61 -3.05
CA ARG A 202 7.06 7.81 -2.39
C ARG A 202 7.07 7.72 -0.87
N ASN A 203 6.02 7.15 -0.27
CA ASN A 203 5.98 6.90 1.18
C ASN A 203 7.12 5.95 1.59
N LEU A 204 7.32 4.87 0.83
CA LEU A 204 8.43 3.93 1.05
C LEU A 204 9.80 4.60 0.89
N ALA A 205 10.01 5.39 -0.16
CA ALA A 205 11.27 6.11 -0.36
C ALA A 205 11.58 7.03 0.82
N SER A 206 10.58 7.78 1.31
CA SER A 206 10.71 8.67 2.46
C SER A 206 10.99 7.89 3.76
N SER A 207 10.30 6.77 3.97
CA SER A 207 10.48 5.91 5.14
C SER A 207 11.89 5.29 5.18
N TYR A 208 12.34 4.69 4.07
CA TYR A 208 13.68 4.12 3.97
C TYR A 208 14.77 5.18 4.11
N GLN A 209 14.56 6.38 3.56
CA GLN A 209 15.49 7.50 3.73
C GLN A 209 15.65 7.91 5.20
N ARG A 210 14.55 8.00 5.96
CA ARG A 210 14.58 8.32 7.40
C ARG A 210 15.31 7.26 8.23
N ARG A 211 15.39 6.02 7.73
CA ARG A 211 16.06 4.87 8.39
C ARG A 211 17.47 4.62 7.87
N ASP A 212 18.02 5.51 7.04
CA ASP A 212 19.32 5.38 6.37
C ASP A 212 19.47 4.11 5.49
N GLU A 213 18.35 3.57 4.98
CA GLU A 213 18.32 2.40 4.10
C GLU A 213 18.49 2.80 2.63
N LYS A 214 19.67 3.34 2.30
CA LYS A 214 19.96 4.03 1.02
C LYS A 214 19.57 3.23 -0.23
N VAL A 215 19.92 1.95 -0.29
CA VAL A 215 19.60 1.09 -1.46
C VAL A 215 18.09 1.01 -1.70
N ARG A 216 17.31 0.75 -0.64
CA ARG A 216 15.85 0.66 -0.74
C ARG A 216 15.23 2.02 -1.05
N ALA A 217 15.74 3.08 -0.44
CA ALA A 217 15.27 4.44 -0.71
C ALA A 217 15.46 4.83 -2.18
N THR A 218 16.63 4.53 -2.77
CA THR A 218 16.90 4.79 -4.20
C THR A 218 15.99 4.00 -5.12
N ILE A 219 15.82 2.69 -4.89
CA ILE A 219 14.94 1.87 -5.74
C ILE A 219 13.48 2.36 -5.59
N ALA A 220 13.00 2.59 -4.37
CA ALA A 220 11.65 3.12 -4.12
C ALA A 220 11.41 4.48 -4.78
N HIS A 221 12.43 5.34 -4.83
CA HIS A 221 12.36 6.59 -5.59
C HIS A 221 12.22 6.33 -7.09
N GLY A 222 12.99 5.39 -7.65
CA GLY A 222 12.84 4.96 -9.05
C GLY A 222 11.41 4.48 -9.37
N LEU A 223 10.82 3.65 -8.50
CA LEU A 223 9.41 3.22 -8.63
C LEU A 223 8.45 4.42 -8.63
N ALA A 224 8.68 5.38 -7.74
CA ALA A 224 7.83 6.58 -7.63
C ALA A 224 7.87 7.50 -8.85
N THR A 225 8.97 7.50 -9.61
CA THR A 225 9.21 8.37 -10.76
C THR A 225 9.04 7.69 -12.11
N SER A 226 9.07 6.35 -12.17
CA SER A 226 8.67 5.57 -13.35
C SER A 226 7.23 5.84 -13.73
#